data_AF-S7PZT3-F1
#
_entry.id   AF-S7PZT3-F1
#
_cell.length_a   1.000
_cell.length_b   1.000
_cell.length_c   1.000
_cell.angle_alpha   90.00
_cell.angle_beta   90.00
_cell.angle_gamma   90.00
#
_symmetry.space_group_name_H-M   'P 1'
#
loop_
_entity.id
_entity.type
_entity.pdbx_description
1 polymer ?
#
loop_
_entity_poly.entity_id
_entity_poly.type
_entity_poly.pdbx_seq_one_letter_code
_entity_poly.pdbx_strand_id
1 'polypeptide(L)'
;MSIALFRVENASGLSPSRNHFVSVFPPPGVIYHTLSQKEAKELDVQRPGAQRAEAFLQAFLRRCTPHMSQSAREDQLQRKAVVLEYFTRRRGKEQRRRARGLSARQRRALRLFDIKPEQQRYDLFLPLHELWKQYIRDLCNGLRPDTQPQAIQAKLLKADLHGAIVSVIPKLGCVFSVETDGFVSYIHGSKFQLRSSERSAKKFKAKGTMDL
;
A
#
# COMPACT_ATOMS: atom_id res chain seq x y z
N MET A 1 -16.64 15.00 21.26
CA MET A 1 -16.01 14.16 22.31
C MET A 1 -17.09 13.26 22.89
N SER A 2 -16.83 11.97 23.10
CA SER A 2 -17.74 11.09 23.86
C SER A 2 -16.97 10.41 24.98
N ILE A 3 -17.50 10.50 26.19
CA ILE A 3 -17.00 9.89 27.42
C ILE A 3 -17.79 8.60 27.65
N ALA A 4 -17.10 7.51 28.00
CA ALA A 4 -17.70 6.32 28.59
C ALA A 4 -16.76 5.81 29.69
N LEU A 5 -17.26 5.75 30.92
CA LEU A 5 -16.61 5.13 32.07
C LEU A 5 -16.69 3.60 31.94
N PHE A 6 -15.62 2.90 32.32
CA PHE A 6 -15.54 1.44 32.35
C PHE A 6 -15.20 0.97 33.77
N ARG A 7 -15.86 -0.10 34.21
CA ARG A 7 -15.39 -0.96 35.30
C ARG A 7 -14.99 -2.31 34.69
N VAL A 8 -13.83 -2.81 35.13
CA VAL A 8 -13.11 -3.98 34.63
C VAL A 8 -13.10 -5.04 35.71
N GLU A 9 -13.17 -6.32 35.33
CA GLU A 9 -12.57 -7.41 36.09
C GLU A 9 -12.04 -8.52 35.14
N ASN A 10 -10.95 -9.16 35.58
CA ASN A 10 -9.94 -9.91 34.82
C ASN A 10 -10.26 -11.41 34.69
N ALA A 11 -9.70 -12.08 33.66
CA ALA A 11 -9.03 -13.39 33.81
C ALA A 11 -8.18 -13.77 32.58
N SER A 12 -7.01 -14.35 32.90
CA SER A 12 -5.97 -15.11 32.15
C SER A 12 -6.41 -15.91 30.92
N GLY A 13 -5.59 -16.26 29.92
CA GLY A 13 -4.12 -16.29 29.74
C GLY A 13 -3.78 -17.16 28.50
N LEU A 14 -2.47 -17.33 28.26
CA LEU A 14 -1.77 -18.25 27.32
C LEU A 14 -1.37 -17.75 25.91
N SER A 15 -0.15 -18.18 25.56
CA SER A 15 0.85 -17.64 24.61
C SER A 15 0.82 -18.24 23.20
N PRO A 16 1.42 -17.58 22.17
CA PRO A 16 1.59 -18.16 20.84
C PRO A 16 3.06 -18.54 20.52
N SER A 17 3.24 -19.70 19.89
CA SER A 17 4.50 -20.19 19.31
C SER A 17 4.80 -19.58 17.92
N ARG A 18 6.10 -19.41 17.63
CA ARG A 18 6.69 -18.72 16.46
C ARG A 18 6.95 -19.68 15.29
N ASN A 19 6.64 -19.26 14.06
CA ASN A 19 7.17 -19.84 12.83
C ASN A 19 8.23 -18.92 12.21
N HIS A 20 9.38 -19.49 11.83
CA HIS A 20 10.47 -18.85 11.09
C HIS A 20 10.28 -19.05 9.58
N PHE A 21 10.63 -18.04 8.78
CA PHE A 21 10.73 -18.13 7.32
C PHE A 21 12.10 -17.61 6.90
N VAL A 22 12.82 -18.37 6.08
CA VAL A 22 14.15 -18.01 5.56
C VAL A 22 14.02 -17.74 4.05
N SER A 23 14.52 -16.60 3.60
CA SER A 23 14.64 -16.24 2.17
C SER A 23 16.10 -16.32 1.73
N VAL A 24 16.38 -17.05 0.64
CA VAL A 24 17.71 -17.13 0.02
C VAL A 24 17.80 -16.10 -1.11
N PHE A 25 18.81 -15.23 -1.08
CA PHE A 25 19.19 -14.34 -2.18
C PHE A 25 20.60 -14.73 -2.68
N PRO A 26 20.88 -14.67 -4.01
CA PRO A 26 22.20 -14.99 -4.53
C PRO A 26 23.21 -13.86 -4.20
N PRO A 27 24.49 -14.21 -3.99
CA PRO A 27 25.52 -13.25 -3.60
C PRO A 27 25.94 -12.33 -4.76
N PRO A 28 26.31 -11.07 -4.47
CA PRO A 28 26.77 -10.11 -5.47
C PRO A 28 28.17 -10.48 -5.99
N GLY A 29 28.33 -10.61 -7.31
CA GLY A 29 29.65 -10.84 -7.93
C GLY A 29 29.64 -11.48 -9.33
N VAL A 30 28.51 -11.95 -9.84
CA VAL A 30 28.43 -12.63 -11.14
C VAL A 30 27.47 -11.88 -12.06
N ILE A 31 27.94 -10.84 -12.73
CA ILE A 31 27.15 -10.16 -13.77
C ILE A 31 27.65 -10.50 -15.18
N TYR A 32 28.91 -10.96 -15.31
CA TYR A 32 29.43 -11.49 -16.58
C TYR A 32 30.05 -12.87 -16.33
N HIS A 33 29.38 -13.93 -16.79
CA HIS A 33 30.02 -15.23 -16.94
C HIS A 33 30.60 -15.30 -18.36
N THR A 34 31.78 -15.87 -18.52
CA THR A 34 32.30 -16.20 -19.85
C THR A 34 31.36 -17.22 -20.49
N LEU A 35 30.91 -16.97 -21.72
CA LEU A 35 30.05 -17.91 -22.46
C LEU A 35 30.62 -19.32 -22.42
N SER A 36 29.80 -20.29 -22.06
CA SER A 36 30.17 -21.70 -22.09
C SER A 36 30.42 -22.17 -23.52
N GLN A 37 31.24 -23.20 -23.69
CA GLN A 37 31.54 -23.77 -25.01
C GLN A 37 30.29 -24.40 -25.66
N LYS A 38 29.28 -24.76 -24.86
CA LYS A 38 27.97 -25.23 -25.33
C LYS A 38 27.10 -24.08 -25.86
N GLU A 39 27.00 -22.99 -25.11
CA GLU A 39 26.24 -21.79 -25.49
C GLU A 39 26.80 -21.13 -26.76
N ALA A 40 28.12 -21.11 -26.91
CA ALA A 40 28.77 -20.56 -28.11
C ALA A 40 28.45 -21.36 -29.39
N LYS A 41 28.29 -22.69 -29.28
CA LYS A 41 27.86 -23.54 -30.41
C LYS A 41 26.38 -23.32 -30.74
N GLU A 42 25.56 -23.11 -29.72
CA GLU A 42 24.11 -22.89 -29.88
C GLU A 42 23.81 -21.52 -30.52
N LEU A 43 24.64 -20.51 -30.26
CA LEU A 43 24.53 -19.16 -30.83
C LEU A 43 25.34 -18.96 -32.13
N ASP A 44 25.92 -20.03 -32.69
CA ASP A 44 26.83 -20.02 -33.86
C ASP A 44 27.99 -19.01 -33.77
N VAL A 45 28.43 -18.73 -32.54
CA VAL A 45 29.54 -17.82 -32.27
C VAL A 45 30.84 -18.61 -32.36
N GLN A 46 31.46 -18.62 -33.55
CA GLN A 46 32.78 -19.21 -33.73
C GLN A 46 33.81 -18.39 -32.96
N ARG A 47 34.45 -18.99 -31.95
CA ARG A 47 35.62 -18.39 -31.29
C ARG A 47 36.77 -18.37 -32.29
N PRO A 48 37.24 -17.21 -32.77
CA PRO A 48 38.45 -17.17 -33.56
C PRO A 48 39.60 -17.69 -32.67
N GLY A 49 40.51 -18.49 -33.22
CA GLY A 49 41.75 -18.83 -32.50
C GLY A 49 42.44 -17.54 -32.03
N ALA A 50 43.15 -17.59 -30.90
CA ALA A 50 43.73 -16.40 -30.26
C ALA A 50 44.47 -15.49 -31.25
N GLN A 51 45.24 -16.07 -32.17
CA GLN A 51 45.98 -15.36 -33.22
C GLN A 51 45.07 -14.62 -34.23
N ARG A 52 43.92 -15.21 -34.61
CA ARG A 52 42.97 -14.59 -35.54
C ARG A 52 42.22 -13.44 -34.89
N ALA A 53 41.91 -13.57 -33.60
CA ALA A 53 41.29 -12.50 -32.81
C ALA A 53 42.26 -11.31 -32.64
N GLU A 54 43.53 -11.58 -32.33
CA GLU A 54 44.58 -10.56 -32.21
C GLU A 54 44.81 -9.82 -33.55
N ALA A 55 44.95 -10.56 -34.65
CA ALA A 55 45.13 -9.97 -35.98
C ALA A 55 43.95 -9.06 -36.38
N PHE A 56 42.72 -9.49 -36.07
CA PHE A 56 41.52 -8.67 -36.29
C PHE A 56 41.54 -7.41 -35.42
N LEU A 57 41.84 -7.54 -34.13
CA LEU A 57 41.88 -6.42 -33.19
C LEU A 57 42.92 -5.38 -33.62
N GLN A 58 44.12 -5.82 -34.02
CA GLN A 58 45.18 -4.95 -34.53
C GLN A 58 44.74 -4.22 -35.80
N ALA A 59 44.12 -4.93 -36.76
CA ALA A 59 43.62 -4.32 -38.00
C ALA A 59 42.47 -3.32 -37.76
N PHE A 60 41.54 -3.67 -36.86
CA PHE A 60 40.43 -2.82 -36.47
C PHE A 60 40.92 -1.54 -35.79
N LEU A 61 41.82 -1.69 -34.80
CA LEU A 61 42.44 -0.55 -34.15
C LEU A 61 43.17 0.31 -35.16
N ARG A 62 43.95 -0.29 -36.09
CA ARG A 62 44.65 0.42 -37.19
C ARG A 62 43.71 1.32 -37.99
N ARG A 63 42.50 0.84 -38.27
CA ARG A 63 41.48 1.55 -39.03
C ARG A 63 40.82 2.68 -38.22
N CYS A 64 40.54 2.47 -36.94
CA CYS A 64 39.78 3.42 -36.11
C CYS A 64 40.60 4.59 -35.57
N THR A 65 41.93 4.44 -35.43
CA THR A 65 42.81 5.49 -34.85
C THR A 65 43.99 5.87 -35.75
N PRO A 66 43.77 6.28 -37.02
CA PRO A 66 44.84 6.40 -38.03
C PRO A 66 45.97 7.37 -37.68
N HIS A 67 45.72 8.34 -36.80
CA HIS A 67 46.68 9.35 -36.34
C HIS A 67 47.61 8.86 -35.21
N MET A 68 47.39 7.66 -34.64
CA MET A 68 48.21 7.12 -33.55
C MET A 68 49.31 6.20 -34.07
N SER A 69 50.51 6.35 -33.53
CA SER A 69 51.64 5.44 -33.80
C SER A 69 51.35 4.02 -33.29
N GLN A 70 52.05 3.03 -33.85
CA GLN A 70 51.83 1.63 -33.50
C GLN A 70 52.12 1.34 -32.01
N SER A 71 53.18 1.92 -31.45
CA SER A 71 53.51 1.79 -30.02
C SER A 71 52.44 2.36 -29.09
N ALA A 72 51.81 3.48 -29.46
CA ALA A 72 50.73 4.08 -28.66
C ALA A 72 49.46 3.21 -28.64
N ARG A 73 49.22 2.43 -29.70
CA ARG A 73 48.09 1.49 -29.76
C ARG A 73 48.29 0.29 -28.85
N GLU A 74 49.49 -0.27 -28.84
CA GLU A 74 49.86 -1.38 -27.97
C GLU A 74 49.80 -0.97 -26.49
N ASP A 75 50.29 0.23 -26.17
CA ASP A 75 50.23 0.78 -24.82
C ASP A 75 48.78 0.93 -24.32
N GLN A 76 47.86 1.34 -25.21
CA GLN A 76 46.44 1.47 -24.88
C GLN A 76 45.73 0.12 -24.66
N LEU A 77 46.21 -0.95 -25.29
CA LEU A 77 45.74 -2.32 -25.04
C LEU A 77 46.23 -2.86 -23.68
N GLN A 78 47.44 -2.48 -23.28
CA GLN A 78 48.03 -2.89 -22.00
C GLN A 78 47.45 -2.13 -20.79
N ARG A 79 46.80 -0.97 -21.01
CA ARG A 79 46.09 -0.26 -19.95
C ARG A 79 44.88 -1.08 -19.51
N LYS A 80 45.02 -1.77 -18.37
CA LYS A 80 43.90 -2.45 -17.68
C LYS A 80 42.75 -1.46 -17.53
N ALA A 81 41.61 -1.76 -18.16
CA ALA A 81 40.38 -1.02 -17.96
C ALA A 81 39.99 -1.09 -16.49
N VAL A 82 40.07 0.04 -15.78
CA VAL A 82 39.61 0.14 -14.40
C VAL A 82 38.08 0.13 -14.46
N VAL A 83 37.49 -1.02 -14.11
CA VAL A 83 36.04 -1.12 -13.91
C VAL A 83 35.71 -0.30 -12.66
N LEU A 84 35.24 0.92 -12.86
CA LEU A 84 34.66 1.72 -11.79
C LEU A 84 33.32 1.07 -11.42
N GLU A 85 33.34 0.22 -10.39
CA GLU A 85 32.12 -0.28 -9.76
C GLU A 85 31.33 0.93 -9.24
N TYR A 86 30.28 1.30 -9.98
CA TYR A 86 29.30 2.29 -9.55
C TYR A 86 28.50 1.73 -8.37
N PHE A 87 29.06 1.81 -7.17
CA PHE A 87 28.29 1.66 -5.95
C PHE A 87 27.30 2.82 -5.85
N THR A 88 26.11 2.64 -6.40
CA THR A 88 24.97 3.48 -6.03
C THR A 88 24.70 3.23 -4.55
N ARG A 89 25.25 4.08 -3.67
CA ARG A 89 24.87 4.08 -2.25
C ARG A 89 23.36 4.30 -2.20
N ARG A 90 22.58 3.23 -2.02
CA ARG A 90 21.16 3.32 -1.68
C ARG A 90 21.08 4.04 -0.34
N ARG A 91 20.85 5.35 -0.39
CA ARG A 91 20.57 6.17 0.78
C ARG A 91 19.37 5.54 1.48
N GLY A 92 19.58 4.97 2.66
CA GLY A 92 18.50 4.37 3.44
C GLY A 92 17.37 5.39 3.56
N LYS A 93 16.13 4.98 3.24
CA LYS A 93 14.95 5.82 3.47
C LYS A 93 14.87 6.08 4.97
N GLU A 94 15.38 7.23 5.40
CA GLU A 94 15.19 7.70 6.75
C GLU A 94 13.68 7.79 6.96
N GLN A 95 13.13 6.99 7.88
CA GLN A 95 11.72 7.08 8.20
C GLN A 95 11.48 8.48 8.74
N ARG A 96 10.97 9.39 7.90
CA ARG A 96 10.49 10.70 8.31
C ARG A 96 9.52 10.49 9.47
N ARG A 97 9.98 10.78 10.68
CA ARG A 97 9.14 10.75 11.88
C ARG A 97 8.07 11.80 11.68
N ARG A 98 6.86 11.38 11.30
CA ARG A 98 5.71 12.27 11.20
C ARG A 98 5.53 12.94 12.56
N ALA A 99 5.35 14.26 12.56
CA ALA A 99 5.04 15.00 13.77
C ALA A 99 3.86 14.31 14.47
N ARG A 100 4.09 13.86 15.71
CA ARG A 100 3.01 13.31 16.54
C ARG A 100 2.07 14.48 16.83
N GLY A 101 0.94 14.52 16.12
CA GLY A 101 -0.13 15.45 16.44
C GLY A 101 -0.63 15.25 17.87
N LEU A 102 -1.45 16.19 18.34
CA LEU A 102 -2.01 16.15 19.70
C LEU A 102 -2.70 14.81 19.97
N SER A 103 -2.36 14.19 21.10
CA SER A 103 -3.04 13.00 21.59
C SER A 103 -4.51 13.30 21.91
N ALA A 104 -5.35 12.26 21.96
CA ALA A 104 -6.74 12.41 22.38
C ALA A 104 -6.86 13.02 23.79
N ARG A 105 -5.92 12.75 24.70
CA ARG A 105 -5.88 13.34 26.05
C ARG A 105 -5.57 14.84 25.99
N GLN A 106 -4.59 15.24 25.18
CA GLN A 106 -4.24 16.66 24.97
C GLN A 106 -5.39 17.43 24.32
N ARG A 107 -6.07 16.85 23.31
CA ARG A 107 -7.26 17.46 22.69
C ARG A 107 -8.42 17.62 23.68
N ARG A 108 -8.57 16.70 24.64
CA ARG A 108 -9.54 16.84 25.73
C ARG A 108 -9.18 17.93 26.72
N ALA A 109 -7.91 18.01 27.12
CA ALA A 109 -7.43 19.06 28.00
C ALA A 109 -7.63 20.45 27.39
N LEU A 110 -7.45 20.59 26.08
CA LEU A 110 -7.62 21.85 25.35
C LEU A 110 -9.09 22.20 25.03
N ARG A 111 -10.06 21.36 25.42
CA ARG A 111 -11.50 21.57 25.14
C ARG A 111 -11.79 21.90 23.67
N LEU A 112 -10.99 21.32 22.77
CA LEU A 112 -10.91 21.70 21.36
C LEU A 112 -12.21 21.42 20.58
N PHE A 113 -13.10 20.62 21.15
CA PHE A 113 -14.41 20.26 20.58
C PHE A 113 -15.55 20.42 21.59
N ASP A 114 -15.37 21.22 22.64
CA ASP A 114 -16.44 21.52 23.57
C ASP A 114 -17.35 22.57 22.93
N ILE A 115 -18.55 22.15 22.54
CA ILE A 115 -19.60 23.02 22.05
C ILE A 115 -20.35 23.55 23.26
N LYS A 116 -20.60 24.85 23.33
CA LYS A 116 -21.35 25.44 24.45
C LYS A 116 -22.77 24.84 24.50
N PRO A 117 -23.34 24.58 25.68
CA PRO A 117 -24.62 23.86 25.80
C PRO A 117 -25.78 24.58 25.09
N GLU A 118 -25.74 25.91 24.98
CA GLU A 118 -26.74 26.69 24.26
C GLU A 118 -26.78 26.35 22.76
N GLN A 119 -25.63 25.92 22.22
CA GLN A 119 -25.44 25.55 20.82
C GLN A 119 -25.64 24.04 20.57
N GLN A 120 -25.94 23.25 21.60
CA GLN A 120 -26.20 21.81 21.47
C GLN A 120 -27.68 21.48 21.21
N ARG A 121 -28.52 22.51 21.05
CA ARG A 121 -29.95 22.33 20.76
C ARG A 121 -30.13 21.73 19.36
N TYR A 122 -30.82 20.60 19.28
CA TYR A 122 -31.07 19.90 18.02
C TYR A 122 -31.77 20.79 16.98
N ASP A 123 -32.70 21.65 17.42
CA ASP A 123 -33.43 22.59 16.57
C ASP A 123 -32.52 23.48 15.72
N LEU A 124 -31.35 23.87 16.26
CA LEU A 124 -30.38 24.72 15.56
C LEU A 124 -29.74 24.00 14.36
N PHE A 125 -29.75 22.67 14.35
CA PHE A 125 -29.18 21.84 13.29
C PHE A 125 -30.21 21.35 12.27
N LEU A 126 -31.51 21.59 12.49
CA LEU A 126 -32.56 21.21 11.52
C LEU A 126 -32.38 21.88 10.14
N PRO A 127 -32.03 23.19 10.04
CA PRO A 127 -31.77 23.80 8.73
C PRO A 127 -30.61 23.14 7.97
N LEU A 128 -29.59 22.65 8.69
CA LEU A 128 -28.48 21.92 8.10
C LEU A 128 -28.94 20.59 7.50
N HIS A 129 -29.89 19.91 8.14
CA HIS A 129 -30.48 18.69 7.61
C HIS A 129 -31.30 18.94 6.33
N GLU A 130 -32.06 20.04 6.28
CA GLU A 130 -32.81 20.41 5.08
C GLU A 130 -31.89 20.74 3.89
N LEU A 131 -30.77 21.42 4.15
CA LEU A 131 -29.73 21.64 3.15
C LEU A 131 -29.14 20.32 2.65
N TRP A 132 -28.85 19.39 3.56
CA TRP A 132 -28.34 18.07 3.20
C TRP A 132 -29.32 17.28 2.32
N LYS A 133 -30.64 17.35 2.59
CA LYS A 133 -31.66 16.73 1.73
C LYS A 133 -31.66 17.29 0.31
N GLN A 134 -31.48 18.60 0.16
CA GLN A 134 -31.39 19.24 -1.15
C GLN A 134 -30.13 18.80 -1.88
N TYR A 135 -28.98 18.85 -1.18
CA TYR A 135 -27.70 18.37 -1.70
C TYR A 135 -27.77 16.93 -2.24
N ILE A 136 -28.36 15.99 -1.49
CA ILE A 136 -28.46 14.59 -1.93
C ILE A 136 -29.41 14.45 -3.12
N ARG A 137 -30.51 15.21 -3.16
CA ARG A 137 -31.43 15.25 -4.32
C ARG A 137 -30.71 15.72 -5.59
N ASP A 138 -29.94 16.80 -5.47
CA ASP A 138 -29.17 17.36 -6.59
C ASP A 138 -28.07 16.40 -7.02
N LEU A 139 -27.33 15.81 -6.06
CA LEU A 139 -26.29 14.82 -6.34
C LEU A 139 -26.84 13.59 -7.07
N CYS A 140 -28.03 13.14 -6.69
CA CYS A 140 -28.69 11.97 -7.30
C CYS A 140 -29.52 12.32 -8.54
N ASN A 141 -29.57 13.58 -8.99
CA ASN A 141 -30.40 14.08 -10.11
C ASN A 141 -31.90 13.80 -9.97
N GLY A 142 -32.40 13.76 -8.72
CA GLY A 142 -33.70 13.20 -8.38
C GLY A 142 -33.68 11.67 -8.48
N LEU A 143 -34.08 10.98 -7.40
CA LEU A 143 -34.16 9.51 -7.34
C LEU A 143 -35.29 9.01 -8.26
N ARG A 144 -35.06 9.04 -9.57
CA ARG A 144 -35.99 8.55 -10.57
C ARG A 144 -35.93 7.02 -10.60
N PRO A 145 -37.05 6.34 -10.89
CA PRO A 145 -37.11 4.88 -10.89
C PRO A 145 -36.23 4.21 -11.96
N ASP A 146 -35.78 4.97 -12.98
CA ASP A 146 -34.85 4.54 -14.02
C ASP A 146 -33.38 4.62 -13.60
N THR A 147 -33.08 5.20 -12.44
CA THR A 147 -31.70 5.47 -12.01
C THR A 147 -31.05 4.20 -11.50
N GLN A 148 -29.93 3.84 -12.13
CA GLN A 148 -29.16 2.66 -11.76
C GLN A 148 -28.68 2.73 -10.28
N PRO A 149 -29.04 1.74 -9.43
CA PRO A 149 -28.67 1.74 -8.01
C PRO A 149 -27.15 1.83 -7.77
N GLN A 150 -26.35 1.22 -8.65
CA GLN A 150 -24.89 1.24 -8.59
C GLN A 150 -24.33 2.66 -8.78
N ALA A 151 -24.96 3.49 -9.63
CA ALA A 151 -24.56 4.88 -9.83
C ALA A 151 -24.86 5.73 -8.59
N ILE A 152 -26.01 5.52 -7.97
CA ILE A 152 -26.37 6.20 -6.70
C ILE A 152 -25.42 5.78 -5.59
N GLN A 153 -25.12 4.49 -5.47
CA GLN A 153 -24.18 3.96 -4.49
C GLN A 153 -22.80 4.63 -4.63
N ALA A 154 -22.23 4.67 -5.83
CA ALA A 154 -20.93 5.28 -6.07
C ALA A 154 -20.87 6.77 -5.70
N LYS A 155 -21.96 7.51 -5.91
CA LYS A 155 -22.08 8.91 -5.50
C LYS A 155 -22.16 9.04 -3.98
N LEU A 156 -22.99 8.23 -3.32
CA LEU A 156 -23.14 8.24 -1.86
C LEU A 156 -21.85 7.86 -1.12
N LEU A 157 -21.03 6.94 -1.68
CA LEU A 157 -19.73 6.59 -1.09
C LEU A 157 -18.75 7.78 -1.00
N LYS A 158 -18.91 8.77 -1.89
CA LYS A 158 -18.06 9.97 -1.96
C LYS A 158 -18.74 11.22 -1.40
N ALA A 159 -20.02 11.11 -1.01
CA ALA A 159 -20.80 12.24 -0.54
C ALA A 159 -20.45 12.62 0.89
N ASP A 160 -20.63 13.89 1.20
CA ASP A 160 -20.54 14.37 2.57
C ASP A 160 -21.81 14.00 3.35
N LEU A 161 -21.61 13.42 4.54
CA LEU A 161 -22.69 13.00 5.44
C LEU A 161 -22.90 13.97 6.62
N HIS A 162 -22.40 15.20 6.48
CA HIS A 162 -22.60 16.25 7.46
C HIS A 162 -24.05 16.73 7.42
N GLY A 163 -24.77 16.63 8.55
CA GLY A 163 -26.22 16.92 8.60
C GLY A 163 -27.12 15.75 8.21
N ALA A 164 -26.54 14.58 7.89
CA ALA A 164 -27.31 13.35 7.72
C ALA A 164 -27.84 12.83 9.06
N ILE A 165 -29.09 12.37 9.07
CA ILE A 165 -29.65 11.64 10.22
C ILE A 165 -29.19 10.18 10.10
N VAL A 166 -28.50 9.69 11.13
CA VAL A 166 -27.94 8.33 11.15
C VAL A 166 -28.52 7.56 12.34
N SER A 167 -29.11 6.41 12.06
CA SER A 167 -29.55 5.45 13.07
C SER A 167 -28.44 4.42 13.32
N VAL A 168 -28.09 4.18 14.58
CA VAL A 168 -27.15 3.11 14.95
C VAL A 168 -27.92 1.83 15.22
N ILE A 169 -27.67 0.80 14.41
CA ILE A 169 -28.20 -0.54 14.64
C ILE A 169 -27.22 -1.28 15.56
N PRO A 170 -27.65 -1.76 16.75
CA PRO A 170 -26.78 -2.55 17.62
C PRO A 170 -26.36 -3.84 16.92
N LYS A 171 -25.10 -4.23 17.08
CA LYS A 171 -24.57 -5.45 16.44
C LYS A 171 -24.97 -6.74 17.14
N LEU A 172 -25.30 -6.65 18.43
CA LEU A 172 -25.67 -7.79 19.26
C LEU A 172 -27.12 -8.16 18.96
N GLY A 173 -27.38 -9.44 18.71
CA GLY A 173 -28.73 -9.97 18.45
C GLY A 173 -29.31 -9.67 17.07
N CYS A 174 -28.63 -8.89 16.21
CA CYS A 174 -29.10 -8.61 14.86
C CYS A 174 -28.52 -9.59 13.83
N VAL A 175 -29.36 -10.01 12.88
CA VAL A 175 -28.97 -10.79 11.70
C VAL A 175 -29.32 -9.98 10.46
N PHE A 176 -28.36 -9.79 9.57
CA PHE A 176 -28.52 -9.09 8.32
C PHE A 176 -28.63 -10.11 7.19
N SER A 177 -29.67 -10.06 6.38
CA SER A 177 -29.78 -10.85 5.15
C SER A 177 -29.20 -10.06 3.99
N VAL A 178 -28.32 -10.70 3.22
CA VAL A 178 -27.81 -10.18 1.94
C VAL A 178 -28.28 -11.11 0.84
N GLU A 179 -29.04 -10.57 -0.10
CA GLU A 179 -29.47 -11.26 -1.30
C GLU A 179 -28.62 -10.78 -2.49
N THR A 180 -27.92 -11.73 -3.13
CA THR A 180 -27.14 -11.47 -4.33
C THR A 180 -27.39 -12.61 -5.31
N ASP A 181 -27.84 -12.29 -6.53
CA ASP A 181 -28.03 -13.25 -7.62
C ASP A 181 -28.84 -14.52 -7.23
N GLY A 182 -29.88 -14.36 -6.42
CA GLY A 182 -30.74 -15.47 -5.95
C GLY A 182 -30.20 -16.26 -4.76
N PHE A 183 -29.02 -15.89 -4.23
CA PHE A 183 -28.48 -16.46 -3.00
C PHE A 183 -28.78 -15.56 -1.81
N VAL A 184 -29.46 -16.11 -0.80
CA VAL A 184 -29.71 -15.43 0.47
C VAL A 184 -28.67 -15.89 1.49
N SER A 185 -27.82 -14.96 1.93
CA SER A 185 -26.81 -15.19 2.96
C SER A 185 -27.16 -14.41 4.23
N TYR A 186 -27.00 -15.05 5.40
CA TYR A 186 -27.23 -14.40 6.69
C TYR A 186 -25.91 -14.03 7.36
N ILE A 187 -25.77 -12.76 7.74
CA ILE A 187 -24.60 -12.22 8.42
C ILE A 187 -25.01 -11.76 9.81
N HIS A 188 -24.49 -12.43 10.84
CA HIS A 188 -24.70 -11.99 12.22
C HIS A 188 -23.98 -10.66 12.47
N GLY A 189 -24.68 -9.70 13.07
CA GLY A 189 -24.16 -8.36 13.41
C GLY A 189 -22.88 -8.41 14.26
N SER A 190 -22.74 -9.41 15.12
CA SER A 190 -21.54 -9.65 15.93
C SER A 190 -20.28 -9.86 15.07
N LYS A 191 -20.44 -10.32 13.83
CA LYS A 191 -19.37 -10.55 12.85
C LYS A 191 -19.06 -9.30 12.00
N PHE A 192 -19.92 -8.27 11.98
CA PHE A 192 -19.61 -7.00 11.35
C PHE A 192 -18.50 -6.26 12.11
N GLN A 193 -17.27 -6.29 11.61
CA GLN A 193 -16.12 -5.61 12.22
C GLN A 193 -15.61 -4.50 11.29
N LEU A 194 -15.55 -3.26 11.81
CA LEU A 194 -15.07 -2.08 11.10
C LEU A 194 -13.88 -1.48 11.84
N ARG A 195 -12.85 -1.02 11.12
CA ARG A 195 -11.74 -0.24 11.66
C ARG A 195 -11.44 0.96 10.77
N SER A 196 -10.92 2.00 11.39
CA SER A 196 -10.32 3.14 10.69
C SER A 196 -9.14 2.69 9.83
N SER A 197 -8.95 3.34 8.68
CA SER A 197 -7.92 3.00 7.69
C SER A 197 -6.50 3.03 8.27
N GLU A 198 -6.23 3.89 9.25
CA GLU A 198 -4.92 4.00 9.93
C GLU A 198 -4.57 2.76 10.77
N ARG A 199 -5.53 1.87 11.04
CA ARG A 199 -5.33 0.61 11.76
C ARG A 199 -5.66 -0.62 10.92
N SER A 200 -5.80 -0.47 9.60
CA SER A 200 -6.13 -1.55 8.67
C SER A 200 -5.11 -2.69 8.72
N ALA A 201 -3.81 -2.37 8.84
CA ALA A 201 -2.73 -3.35 8.88
C ALA A 201 -2.67 -4.20 10.16
N LYS A 202 -3.42 -3.82 11.20
CA LYS A 202 -3.47 -4.63 12.43
C LYS A 202 -4.49 -5.75 12.22
N LYS A 203 -4.26 -6.94 12.80
CA LYS A 203 -5.25 -8.02 12.81
C LYS A 203 -6.45 -7.64 13.69
N PHE A 204 -7.66 -8.02 13.31
CA PHE A 204 -8.79 -7.94 14.23
C PHE A 204 -8.56 -8.89 15.39
N LYS A 205 -8.88 -8.45 16.61
CA LYS A 205 -8.86 -9.35 17.74
C LYS A 205 -10.05 -10.28 17.57
N ALA A 206 -9.79 -11.57 17.38
CA ALA A 206 -10.85 -12.57 17.35
C ALA A 206 -11.63 -12.46 18.66
N LYS A 207 -12.93 -12.19 18.57
CA LYS A 207 -13.86 -12.47 19.67
C LYS A 207 -14.45 -13.84 19.37
N GLY A 208 -14.53 -14.69 20.39
CA GLY A 208 -15.11 -16.03 20.27
C GLY A 208 -16.47 -15.97 19.57
N THR A 209 -16.73 -16.95 18.71
CA THR A 209 -18.07 -17.18 18.17
C THR A 209 -18.98 -17.50 19.35
N MET A 210 -20.09 -16.78 19.50
CA MET A 210 -21.17 -17.30 20.29
C MET A 210 -21.73 -18.46 19.48
N ASP A 211 -21.45 -19.69 19.93
CA ASP A 211 -22.22 -20.84 19.50
C ASP A 211 -23.64 -20.63 20.05
N LEU A 212 -24.64 -20.79 19.18
CA LEU A 212 -26.06 -20.77 19.53
C LEU A 212 -26.42 -22.08 20.22
#